data_AF-A0AAD4WV69-F1
#
_entry.id   AF-A0AAD4WV69-F1
#
_cell.length_a   1.000
_cell.length_b   1.000
_cell.length_c   1.000
_cell.angle_alpha   90.00
_cell.angle_beta   90.00
_cell.angle_gamma   90.00
#
_symmetry.space_group_name_H-M   'P 1'
#
loop_
_entity.id
_entity.type
_entity.pdbx_description
1 polymer ?
#
loop_
_entity_poly.entity_id
_entity_poly.type
_entity_poly.pdbx_seq_one_letter_code
_entity_poly.pdbx_strand_id
1 'polypeptide(L)'
;MSRRWIQNPNRCSDEYLDGIEDFIEFALRNGMIETYSIWNLHGEQLDPPSSSNATRMDSVEPIVDPNDQVMDIIEDVFPFASTNINNEREDDVPTPIHSAEFEQYEKLLKNANQELYPGCESFSVLTAIVELIHGKIKYPMSNLCFDYFLGVFKRMLPTDNCLPKDHKQAQKVLNGLGLGYEKIHACKNNCMLFYKEHETLDTCLICNESRFKMTSQNRTTKIPQKVMRYLPLKPRLQRLYMSTHTATDMRWHKEKRVDDDVMRYPADGEAWKEFDRTFPEFAADPRNVRLGLATDGFNPYGVLNQHHSTWPIFVFPYNLPPWKCMKKEYMMMTVLITEDPGRSIDVYLRPLVDELKDLWTNGVRTYDKLTGKMFTLRAAVMWTVNDFPAYAMVSRWSTNGYMACPVCKEDVTSGWHARKFCYLGHRRWLPWDHKWREKDKEFDGNTERRLRPREWSGDEILEQLNRLDFAPFGKTVSWPDLLHI
;
A
#
# COMPACT_ATOMS: atom_id res chain seq x y z
N MET A 1 31.00 32.63 19.38
CA MET A 1 29.55 32.84 19.18
C MET A 1 28.82 32.64 20.49
N SER A 2 27.87 33.52 20.81
CA SER A 2 27.12 33.54 22.07
C SER A 2 26.27 32.28 22.26
N ARG A 3 26.35 31.64 23.43
CA ARG A 3 25.60 30.42 23.80
C ARG A 3 24.14 30.68 24.19
N ARG A 4 23.61 31.87 23.92
CA ARG A 4 22.23 32.27 24.28
C ARG A 4 21.14 31.41 23.62
N TRP A 5 21.42 30.75 22.50
CA TRP A 5 20.48 29.87 21.80
C TRP A 5 20.10 28.59 22.58
N ILE A 6 20.88 28.20 23.59
CA ILE A 6 20.60 27.01 24.41
C ILE A 6 19.45 27.27 25.41
N GLN A 7 19.12 28.53 25.67
CA GLN A 7 18.10 28.91 26.67
C GLN A 7 16.80 29.46 26.06
N ASN A 8 16.63 29.48 24.74
CA ASN A 8 15.39 29.94 24.12
C ASN A 8 14.36 28.79 24.07
N PRO A 9 13.23 28.87 24.79
CA PRO A 9 12.19 27.84 24.78
C PRO A 9 11.49 27.69 23.42
N ASN A 10 11.53 28.72 22.55
CA ASN A 10 11.15 28.61 21.16
C ASN A 10 12.40 28.34 20.31
N ARG A 11 12.48 27.12 19.76
CA ARG A 11 13.59 26.64 18.92
C ARG A 11 13.63 27.26 17.52
N CYS A 12 12.77 28.25 17.25
CA CYS A 12 12.65 28.91 15.96
C CYS A 12 13.20 30.33 16.07
N SER A 13 13.95 30.79 15.08
CA SER A 13 14.39 32.19 15.03
C SER A 13 13.22 33.09 14.61
N ASP A 14 13.29 34.36 14.97
CA ASP A 14 12.26 35.34 14.59
C ASP A 14 12.14 35.43 13.07
N GLU A 15 13.26 35.34 12.32
CA GLU A 15 13.21 35.34 10.85
C GLU A 15 12.49 34.13 10.25
N TYR A 16 12.45 32.99 10.95
CA TYR A 16 11.69 31.82 10.51
C TYR A 16 10.19 32.01 10.75
N LEU A 17 9.81 32.66 11.85
CA LEU A 17 8.42 32.99 12.16
C LEU A 17 7.89 34.05 11.20
N ASP A 18 8.68 35.10 10.94
CA ASP A 18 8.37 36.12 9.93
C ASP A 18 8.19 35.49 8.54
N GLY A 19 9.06 34.55 8.16
CA GLY A 19 8.93 33.83 6.89
C GLY A 19 7.69 32.92 6.80
N ILE A 20 7.22 32.37 7.93
CA ILE A 20 5.95 31.64 7.98
C ILE A 20 4.78 32.61 7.80
N GLU A 21 4.78 33.75 8.48
CA GLU A 21 3.73 34.77 8.36
C GLU A 21 3.66 35.33 6.93
N ASP A 22 4.80 35.66 6.34
CA ASP A 22 4.90 36.09 4.94
C ASP A 22 4.36 35.03 3.96
N PHE A 23 4.67 33.75 4.21
CA PHE A 23 4.13 32.65 3.40
C PHE A 23 2.63 32.49 3.57
N ILE A 24 2.11 32.58 4.79
CA ILE A 24 0.67 32.51 5.06
C ILE A 24 -0.04 33.68 4.37
N GLU A 25 0.48 34.90 4.50
CA GLU A 25 -0.08 36.07 3.82
C GLU A 25 -0.04 35.92 2.30
N PHE A 26 1.10 35.46 1.75
CA PHE A 26 1.23 35.15 0.33
C PHE A 26 0.19 34.11 -0.10
N ALA A 27 0.06 33.00 0.63
CA ALA A 27 -0.87 31.93 0.31
C ALA A 27 -2.33 32.43 0.34
N LEU A 28 -2.70 33.19 1.37
CA LEU A 28 -4.04 33.78 1.50
C LEU A 28 -4.35 34.76 0.36
N ARG A 29 -3.39 35.61 -0.02
CA ARG A 29 -3.53 36.54 -1.15
C ARG A 29 -3.61 35.83 -2.51
N ASN A 30 -3.02 34.64 -2.63
CA ASN A 30 -2.95 33.87 -3.88
C ASN A 30 -3.91 32.67 -3.91
N GLY A 31 -4.96 32.68 -3.10
CA GLY A 31 -6.11 31.78 -3.25
C GLY A 31 -6.23 30.64 -2.24
N MET A 32 -5.33 30.52 -1.27
CA MET A 32 -5.61 29.70 -0.08
C MET A 32 -6.66 30.42 0.77
N ILE A 33 -7.70 29.70 1.17
CA ILE A 33 -8.77 30.25 2.01
C ILE A 33 -8.55 29.74 3.43
N GLU A 34 -8.37 30.65 4.39
CA GLU A 34 -8.13 30.30 5.80
C GLU A 34 -9.24 29.42 6.39
N THR A 35 -10.47 29.62 5.91
CA THR A 35 -11.65 28.87 6.33
C THR A 35 -11.89 27.59 5.53
N TYR A 36 -10.98 27.19 4.64
CA TYR A 36 -11.06 25.93 3.89
C TYR A 36 -10.55 24.76 4.74
N SER A 37 -11.18 24.58 5.90
CA SER A 37 -10.94 23.44 6.79
C SER A 37 -11.68 22.18 6.34
N ILE A 38 -12.64 22.33 5.43
CA ILE A 38 -13.46 21.26 4.87
C ILE A 38 -13.22 21.28 3.37
N TRP A 39 -12.72 20.17 2.84
CA TRP A 39 -12.25 20.11 1.46
C TRP A 39 -13.41 19.93 0.48
N ASN A 40 -14.36 20.86 0.51
CA ASN A 40 -15.61 20.76 -0.25
C ASN A 40 -15.41 20.78 -1.77
N LEU A 41 -14.40 21.50 -2.26
CA LEU A 41 -13.99 21.46 -3.67
C LEU A 41 -13.31 20.13 -4.05
N HIS A 42 -12.96 19.29 -3.07
CA HIS A 42 -12.41 17.94 -3.24
C HIS A 42 -13.42 16.85 -2.81
N GLY A 43 -14.68 17.24 -2.62
CA GLY A 43 -15.81 16.33 -2.39
C GLY A 43 -16.13 16.05 -0.91
N GLU A 44 -15.46 16.70 0.05
CA GLU A 44 -15.85 16.59 1.46
C GLU A 44 -17.12 17.39 1.75
N GLN A 45 -18.10 16.77 2.42
CA GLN A 45 -19.32 17.47 2.85
C GLN A 45 -19.27 17.74 4.36
N LEU A 46 -19.85 18.87 4.75
CA LEU A 46 -20.12 19.21 6.14
C LEU A 46 -21.10 18.19 6.73
N ASP A 47 -20.70 17.46 7.77
CA ASP A 47 -21.67 16.85 8.67
C ASP A 47 -22.47 17.99 9.35
N PRO A 48 -23.81 17.92 9.42
CA PRO A 48 -24.61 18.98 10.03
C PRO A 48 -24.18 19.23 11.48
N PRO A 49 -24.15 20.49 11.93
CA PRO A 49 -23.61 20.86 13.24
C PRO A 49 -24.40 20.15 14.33
N SER A 50 -23.75 19.21 15.00
CA SER A 50 -24.31 18.47 16.12
C SER A 50 -24.43 19.45 17.29
N SER A 51 -25.66 19.87 17.59
CA SER A 51 -25.97 20.52 18.86
C SER A 51 -25.51 19.61 19.98
N SER A 52 -24.65 20.13 20.84
CA SER A 52 -24.18 19.49 22.07
C SER A 52 -25.37 18.92 22.86
N ASN A 53 -25.24 17.64 23.24
CA ASN A 53 -26.18 16.79 24.00
C ASN A 53 -27.14 15.87 23.21
N ALA A 54 -26.73 15.37 22.05
CA ALA A 54 -27.26 14.10 21.55
C ALA A 54 -26.22 13.00 21.76
N THR A 55 -26.60 11.94 22.47
CA THR A 55 -25.95 10.63 22.47
C THR A 55 -25.43 10.33 21.06
N ARG A 56 -24.19 9.82 20.91
CA ARG A 56 -23.70 9.24 19.65
C ARG A 56 -24.78 8.32 19.09
N MET A 57 -25.62 8.82 18.18
CA MET A 57 -26.30 7.98 17.23
C MET A 57 -25.19 7.61 16.28
N ASP A 58 -24.69 6.38 16.46
CA ASP A 58 -24.10 5.65 15.34
C ASP A 58 -24.98 5.98 14.12
N SER A 59 -24.36 6.47 13.05
CA SER A 59 -24.98 6.52 11.74
C SER A 59 -25.76 5.22 11.59
N VAL A 60 -27.08 5.31 11.48
CA VAL A 60 -27.92 4.14 11.23
C VAL A 60 -27.46 3.67 9.86
N GLU A 61 -26.54 2.70 9.85
CA GLU A 61 -26.29 1.88 8.68
C GLU A 61 -27.67 1.43 8.21
N PRO A 62 -27.97 1.52 6.91
CA PRO A 62 -29.24 1.01 6.42
C PRO A 62 -29.43 -0.39 7.02
N ILE A 63 -30.62 -0.67 7.57
CA ILE A 63 -30.95 -1.98 8.14
C ILE A 63 -31.01 -2.96 6.97
N VAL A 64 -29.84 -3.32 6.45
CA VAL A 64 -29.63 -4.36 5.47
C VAL A 64 -29.42 -5.63 6.29
N ASP A 65 -30.20 -6.66 5.98
CA ASP A 65 -30.06 -7.95 6.64
C ASP A 65 -28.59 -8.40 6.57
N PRO A 66 -27.96 -8.75 7.71
CA PRO A 66 -26.57 -9.21 7.71
C PRO A 66 -26.31 -10.40 6.78
N ASN A 67 -27.31 -11.25 6.52
CA ASN A 67 -27.22 -12.33 5.55
C ASN A 67 -27.19 -11.81 4.11
N ASP A 68 -27.99 -10.78 3.78
CA ASP A 68 -27.94 -10.14 2.46
C ASP A 68 -26.57 -9.51 2.21
N GLN A 69 -25.98 -8.83 3.21
CA GLN A 69 -24.63 -8.28 3.09
C GLN A 69 -23.57 -9.35 2.81
N VAL A 70 -23.70 -10.52 3.44
CA VAL A 70 -22.78 -11.64 3.21
C VAL A 70 -22.97 -12.26 1.82
N MET A 71 -24.20 -12.31 1.33
CA MET A 71 -24.48 -12.75 -0.03
C MET A 71 -23.88 -11.78 -1.06
N ASP A 72 -24.04 -10.47 -0.86
CA ASP A 72 -23.40 -9.44 -1.70
C ASP A 72 -21.87 -9.61 -1.71
N ILE A 73 -21.25 -9.88 -0.56
CA ILE A 73 -19.81 -10.17 -0.48
C ILE A 73 -19.45 -11.41 -1.31
N ILE A 74 -20.23 -12.49 -1.26
CA ILE A 74 -19.97 -13.70 -2.06
C ILE A 74 -20.10 -13.39 -3.56
N GLU A 75 -21.13 -12.65 -3.95
CA GLU A 75 -21.35 -12.25 -5.35
C GLU A 75 -20.22 -11.35 -5.87
N ASP A 76 -19.71 -10.44 -5.04
CA ASP A 76 -18.56 -9.59 -5.37
C ASP A 76 -17.26 -10.40 -5.48
N VAL A 77 -17.12 -11.49 -4.73
CA VAL A 77 -15.97 -12.38 -4.80
C VAL A 77 -16.06 -13.31 -6.03
N PHE A 78 -17.26 -13.76 -6.38
CA PHE A 78 -17.50 -14.76 -7.43
C PHE A 78 -18.62 -14.33 -8.39
N PRO A 79 -18.47 -13.21 -9.12
CA PRO A 79 -19.57 -12.64 -9.91
C PRO A 79 -20.05 -13.55 -11.05
N PHE A 80 -19.20 -14.45 -11.54
CA PHE A 80 -19.54 -15.39 -12.62
C PHE A 80 -20.33 -16.61 -12.14
N ALA A 81 -20.06 -17.05 -10.91
CA ALA A 81 -20.67 -18.25 -10.36
C ALA A 81 -22.15 -18.02 -10.05
N SER A 82 -22.53 -16.78 -9.72
CA SER A 82 -23.92 -16.34 -9.56
C SER A 82 -24.68 -16.27 -10.89
N THR A 83 -24.01 -15.89 -11.99
CA THR A 83 -24.65 -15.74 -13.32
C THR A 83 -24.84 -17.04 -14.11
N ASN A 84 -24.04 -18.08 -13.85
CA ASN A 84 -24.14 -19.38 -14.54
C ASN A 84 -25.44 -20.16 -14.23
N ILE A 85 -26.28 -19.67 -13.31
CA ILE A 85 -27.56 -20.31 -13.01
C ILE A 85 -28.64 -19.92 -14.05
N ASN A 86 -28.46 -18.83 -14.85
CA ASN A 86 -29.58 -18.26 -15.61
C ASN A 86 -29.37 -17.88 -17.09
N ASN A 87 -28.22 -18.13 -17.74
CA ASN A 87 -28.08 -17.75 -19.16
C ASN A 87 -27.32 -18.78 -20.03
N GLU A 88 -28.09 -19.59 -20.76
CA GLU A 88 -27.67 -20.18 -22.03
C GLU A 88 -27.63 -19.08 -23.11
N ARG A 89 -26.49 -18.41 -23.30
CA ARG A 89 -26.24 -17.66 -24.53
C ARG A 89 -24.84 -17.98 -25.05
N GLU A 90 -24.82 -18.72 -26.15
CA GLU A 90 -23.68 -18.99 -27.01
C GLU A 90 -23.12 -17.67 -27.56
N ASP A 91 -21.89 -17.32 -27.18
CA ASP A 91 -20.84 -16.70 -28.03
C ASP A 91 -19.75 -15.97 -27.21
N ASP A 92 -19.91 -15.85 -25.89
CA ASP A 92 -18.87 -15.32 -24.99
C ASP A 92 -18.75 -16.28 -23.78
N VAL A 93 -18.28 -17.51 -24.02
CA VAL A 93 -18.11 -18.51 -22.97
C VAL A 93 -17.15 -17.95 -21.91
N PRO A 94 -17.60 -17.71 -20.66
CA PRO A 94 -16.70 -17.42 -19.56
C PRO A 94 -15.73 -18.60 -19.46
N THR A 95 -14.43 -18.33 -19.43
CA THR A 95 -13.40 -19.36 -19.20
C THR A 95 -13.91 -20.31 -18.12
N PRO A 96 -13.87 -21.64 -18.32
CA PRO A 96 -14.35 -22.59 -17.33
C PRO A 96 -13.73 -22.21 -15.99
N ILE A 97 -14.57 -21.96 -14.99
CA ILE A 97 -14.12 -21.62 -13.65
C ILE A 97 -13.07 -22.67 -13.29
N HIS A 98 -11.86 -22.23 -12.91
CA HIS A 98 -10.87 -23.17 -12.39
C HIS A 98 -11.56 -23.97 -11.29
N SER A 99 -11.57 -25.31 -11.38
CA SER A 99 -12.39 -26.16 -10.50
C SER A 99 -12.27 -25.79 -9.01
N ALA A 100 -11.08 -25.37 -8.59
CA ALA A 100 -10.79 -24.89 -7.25
C ALA A 100 -11.54 -23.59 -6.83
N GLU A 101 -11.69 -22.61 -7.73
CA GLU A 101 -12.45 -21.38 -7.44
C GLU A 101 -13.95 -21.67 -7.31
N PHE A 102 -14.46 -22.57 -8.15
CA PHE A 102 -15.86 -23.01 -8.06
C PHE A 102 -16.14 -23.78 -6.77
N GLU A 103 -15.27 -24.73 -6.41
CA GLU A 103 -15.34 -25.45 -5.13
C GLU A 103 -15.32 -24.50 -3.92
N GLN A 104 -14.54 -23.43 -4.01
CA GLN A 104 -14.46 -22.41 -2.96
C GLN A 104 -15.74 -21.57 -2.87
N TYR A 105 -16.30 -21.17 -4.02
CA TYR A 105 -17.61 -20.52 -4.09
C TYR A 105 -18.70 -21.40 -3.50
N GLU A 106 -18.84 -22.66 -3.93
CA GLU A 106 -19.86 -23.59 -3.44
C GLU A 106 -19.77 -23.78 -1.92
N LYS A 107 -18.55 -23.86 -1.39
CA LYS A 107 -18.34 -23.98 0.05
C LYS A 107 -18.78 -22.74 0.82
N LEU A 108 -18.53 -21.54 0.29
CA LEU A 108 -18.97 -20.29 0.92
C LEU A 108 -20.47 -20.11 0.82
N LEU A 109 -21.04 -20.37 -0.36
CA LEU A 109 -22.48 -20.34 -0.60
C LEU A 109 -23.21 -21.32 0.32
N LYS A 110 -22.65 -22.53 0.51
CA LYS A 110 -23.16 -23.47 1.50
C LYS A 110 -23.17 -22.89 2.92
N ASN A 111 -22.10 -22.23 3.35
CA ASN A 111 -22.06 -21.63 4.69
C ASN A 111 -22.97 -20.40 4.83
N ALA A 112 -23.21 -19.66 3.75
CA ALA A 112 -24.11 -18.51 3.73
C ALA A 112 -25.59 -18.93 3.72
N ASN A 113 -25.92 -20.05 3.08
CA ASN A 113 -27.28 -20.60 3.09
C ASN A 113 -27.56 -21.52 4.27
N GLN A 114 -26.52 -22.00 4.96
CA GLN A 114 -26.69 -22.86 6.13
C GLN A 114 -26.98 -22.02 7.36
N GLU A 115 -28.15 -22.24 7.96
CA GLU A 115 -28.53 -21.69 9.26
C GLU A 115 -27.47 -22.02 10.33
N LEU A 116 -27.22 -21.08 11.25
CA LEU A 116 -26.24 -21.28 12.32
C LEU A 116 -26.57 -22.49 13.20
N TYR A 117 -27.86 -22.74 13.43
CA TYR A 117 -28.46 -23.91 14.06
C TYR A 117 -29.89 -24.04 13.53
N PRO A 118 -30.54 -25.22 13.61
CA PRO A 118 -31.88 -25.40 13.04
C PRO A 118 -32.91 -24.41 13.60
N GLY A 119 -33.61 -23.71 12.70
CA GLY A 119 -34.59 -22.68 13.02
C GLY A 119 -33.99 -21.29 13.28
N CYS A 120 -32.71 -21.06 12.97
CA CYS A 120 -32.07 -19.75 13.11
C CYS A 120 -32.30 -18.90 11.84
N GLU A 121 -33.36 -18.10 11.83
CA GLU A 121 -33.69 -17.22 10.70
C GLU A 121 -32.77 -15.98 10.62
N SER A 122 -32.20 -15.55 11.75
CA SER A 122 -31.43 -14.30 11.80
C SER A 122 -29.97 -14.44 11.37
N PHE A 123 -29.37 -15.64 11.44
CA PHE A 123 -27.95 -15.84 11.16
C PHE A 123 -27.67 -17.13 10.38
N SER A 124 -27.02 -16.98 9.23
CA SER A 124 -26.26 -18.07 8.63
C SER A 124 -24.94 -18.33 9.36
N VAL A 125 -24.30 -19.47 9.07
CA VAL A 125 -22.95 -19.79 9.56
C VAL A 125 -21.95 -18.73 9.13
N LEU A 126 -21.98 -18.30 7.85
CA LEU A 126 -21.02 -17.32 7.36
C LEU A 126 -21.25 -15.93 7.97
N THR A 127 -22.50 -15.51 8.12
CA THR A 127 -22.89 -14.25 8.78
C THR A 127 -22.39 -14.18 10.21
N ALA A 128 -22.65 -15.24 10.99
CA ALA A 128 -22.14 -15.30 12.37
C ALA A 128 -20.60 -15.18 12.43
N ILE A 129 -19.89 -15.82 11.50
CA ILE A 129 -18.42 -15.76 11.44
C ILE A 129 -17.94 -14.34 11.10
N VAL A 130 -18.54 -13.70 10.09
CA VAL A 130 -18.18 -12.34 9.65
C VAL A 130 -18.40 -11.34 10.79
N GLU A 131 -19.57 -11.38 11.43
CA GLU A 131 -19.93 -10.49 12.54
C GLU A 131 -19.00 -10.66 13.75
N LEU A 132 -18.73 -11.90 14.16
CA LEU A 132 -17.84 -12.17 15.29
C LEU A 132 -16.40 -11.71 15.01
N ILE A 133 -15.90 -11.94 13.81
CA ILE A 133 -14.55 -11.50 13.42
C ILE A 133 -14.51 -9.97 13.27
N HIS A 134 -15.57 -9.35 12.75
CA HIS A 134 -15.69 -7.89 12.73
C HIS A 134 -15.63 -7.33 14.15
N GLY A 135 -16.42 -7.88 15.09
CA GLY A 135 -16.37 -7.52 16.51
C GLY A 135 -14.98 -7.71 17.11
N LYS A 136 -14.30 -8.83 16.83
CA LYS A 136 -12.91 -9.08 17.28
C LYS A 136 -11.96 -7.96 16.87
N ILE A 137 -12.07 -7.50 15.61
CA ILE A 137 -11.20 -6.47 15.05
C ILE A 137 -11.58 -5.09 15.59
N LYS A 138 -12.89 -4.80 15.68
CA LYS A 138 -13.44 -3.53 16.18
C LYS A 138 -13.10 -3.30 17.66
N TYR A 139 -13.07 -4.36 18.47
CA TYR A 139 -12.81 -4.31 19.92
C TYR A 139 -11.48 -5.00 20.32
N PRO A 140 -10.37 -4.70 19.63
CA PRO A 140 -9.07 -5.37 19.63
C PRO A 140 -8.90 -6.63 20.51
N MET A 141 -9.70 -7.67 20.27
CA MET A 141 -9.68 -8.86 21.11
C MET A 141 -8.49 -9.75 20.73
N SER A 142 -7.76 -10.26 21.73
CA SER A 142 -6.72 -11.27 21.51
C SER A 142 -7.32 -12.58 20.97
N ASN A 143 -6.52 -13.44 20.34
CA ASN A 143 -7.01 -14.75 19.89
C ASN A 143 -7.50 -15.62 21.05
N LEU A 144 -6.78 -15.58 22.18
CA LEU A 144 -7.19 -16.30 23.39
C LEU A 144 -8.54 -15.81 23.92
N CYS A 145 -8.75 -14.50 23.96
CA CYS A 145 -10.01 -13.89 24.39
C CYS A 145 -11.15 -14.27 23.44
N PHE A 146 -10.91 -14.19 22.13
CA PHE A 146 -11.88 -14.57 21.12
C PHE A 146 -12.25 -16.05 21.22
N ASP A 147 -11.28 -16.95 21.32
CA ASP A 147 -11.50 -18.40 21.45
C ASP A 147 -12.30 -18.74 22.72
N TYR A 148 -12.02 -18.04 23.82
CA TYR A 148 -12.78 -18.18 25.06
C TYR A 148 -14.26 -17.83 24.87
N PHE A 149 -14.54 -16.63 24.35
CA PHE A 149 -15.93 -16.17 24.14
C PHE A 149 -16.65 -16.98 23.07
N LEU A 150 -15.97 -17.35 21.98
CA LEU A 150 -16.52 -18.23 20.95
C LEU A 150 -16.93 -19.58 21.54
N GLY A 151 -16.11 -20.14 22.44
CA GLY A 151 -16.43 -21.35 23.18
C GLY A 151 -17.62 -21.18 24.13
N VAL A 152 -17.77 -20.00 24.77
CA VAL A 152 -18.95 -19.67 25.58
C VAL A 152 -20.20 -19.61 24.71
N PHE A 153 -20.18 -18.83 23.62
CA PHE A 153 -21.30 -18.72 22.69
C PHE A 153 -21.71 -20.09 22.13
N LYS A 154 -20.74 -20.91 21.73
CA LYS A 154 -20.99 -22.26 21.23
C LYS A 154 -21.73 -23.17 22.24
N ARG A 155 -21.53 -22.96 23.55
CA ARG A 155 -22.24 -23.71 24.62
C ARG A 155 -23.60 -23.10 24.98
N MET A 156 -23.81 -21.81 24.71
CA MET A 156 -25.10 -21.14 24.92
C MET A 156 -26.10 -21.45 23.80
N LEU A 157 -25.61 -21.73 22.60
CA LEU A 157 -26.42 -22.13 21.44
C LEU A 157 -26.85 -23.62 21.50
N PRO A 158 -27.88 -24.04 20.73
CA PRO A 158 -28.28 -25.44 20.61
C PRO A 158 -27.13 -26.37 20.24
N THR A 159 -27.18 -27.63 20.68
CA THR A 159 -26.05 -28.58 20.59
C THR A 159 -25.57 -28.89 19.17
N ASP A 160 -26.44 -28.73 18.18
CA ASP A 160 -26.21 -28.94 16.75
C ASP A 160 -25.76 -27.67 16.00
N ASN A 161 -25.39 -26.61 16.72
CA ASN A 161 -24.90 -25.39 16.09
C ASN A 161 -23.58 -25.58 15.32
N CYS A 162 -23.49 -24.86 14.21
CA CYS A 162 -22.39 -24.91 13.25
C CYS A 162 -21.33 -23.82 13.47
N LEU A 163 -21.34 -23.16 14.63
CA LEU A 163 -20.35 -22.14 14.98
C LEU A 163 -18.92 -22.75 15.01
N PRO A 164 -17.89 -22.07 14.49
CA PRO A 164 -16.52 -22.58 14.58
C PRO A 164 -16.04 -22.80 16.01
N LYS A 165 -15.10 -23.72 16.21
CA LYS A 165 -14.57 -24.04 17.55
C LYS A 165 -13.57 -23.02 18.07
N ASP A 166 -12.88 -22.33 17.16
CA ASP A 166 -11.80 -21.39 17.46
C ASP A 166 -11.60 -20.39 16.31
N HIS A 167 -10.79 -19.37 16.55
CA HIS A 167 -10.38 -18.35 15.60
C HIS A 167 -9.77 -18.95 14.33
N LYS A 168 -9.00 -20.04 14.45
CA LYS A 168 -8.32 -20.65 13.31
C LYS A 168 -9.33 -21.27 12.34
N GLN A 169 -10.39 -21.91 12.85
CA GLN A 169 -11.47 -22.44 12.03
C GLN A 169 -12.31 -21.34 11.40
N ALA A 170 -12.63 -20.28 12.15
CA ALA A 170 -13.30 -19.10 11.60
C ALA A 170 -12.48 -18.47 10.45
N GLN A 171 -11.18 -18.28 10.66
CA GLN A 171 -10.26 -17.76 9.65
C GLN A 171 -10.17 -18.69 8.42
N LYS A 172 -10.22 -20.01 8.59
CA LYS A 172 -10.23 -20.97 7.48
C LYS A 172 -11.45 -20.80 6.57
N VAL A 173 -12.60 -20.42 7.13
CA VAL A 173 -13.80 -20.09 6.34
C VAL A 173 -13.59 -18.75 5.62
N LEU A 174 -13.15 -17.72 6.33
CA LEU A 174 -12.91 -16.38 5.75
C LEU A 174 -11.80 -16.32 4.71
N ASN A 175 -10.83 -17.22 4.74
CA ASN A 175 -9.83 -17.35 3.67
C ASN A 175 -10.50 -17.61 2.32
N GLY A 176 -11.69 -18.23 2.31
CA GLY A 176 -12.52 -18.40 1.12
C GLY A 176 -12.92 -17.07 0.46
N LEU A 177 -13.01 -15.99 1.23
CA LEU A 177 -13.35 -14.66 0.74
C LEU A 177 -12.12 -13.91 0.18
N GLY A 178 -10.97 -14.57 0.04
CA GLY A 178 -9.72 -13.91 -0.39
C GLY A 178 -9.11 -13.00 0.67
N LEU A 179 -9.47 -13.17 1.95
CA LEU A 179 -8.86 -12.49 3.10
C LEU A 179 -7.57 -13.17 3.59
N GLY A 180 -7.05 -14.11 2.80
CA GLY A 180 -5.84 -14.86 3.10
C GLY A 180 -4.55 -14.10 2.75
N TYR A 181 -3.43 -14.72 3.09
CA TYR A 181 -2.10 -14.28 2.68
C TYR A 181 -1.18 -15.49 2.54
N GLU A 182 -0.16 -15.35 1.70
CA GLU A 182 0.88 -16.35 1.50
C GLU A 182 2.00 -16.16 2.51
N LYS A 183 2.48 -17.28 3.07
CA LYS A 183 3.63 -17.29 3.98
C LYS A 183 4.87 -17.69 3.18
N ILE A 184 5.70 -16.73 2.83
CA ILE A 184 6.94 -16.99 2.12
C ILE A 184 8.08 -17.02 3.14
N HIS A 185 8.85 -18.11 3.16
CA HIS A 185 9.97 -18.24 4.08
C HIS A 185 11.13 -17.35 3.60
N ALA A 186 11.84 -16.73 4.53
CA ALA A 186 13.02 -15.93 4.23
C ALA A 186 14.24 -16.49 4.93
N CYS A 187 15.42 -16.27 4.36
CA CYS A 187 16.68 -16.49 5.06
C CYS A 187 16.74 -15.60 6.32
N LYS A 188 17.23 -16.14 7.44
CA LYS A 188 17.44 -15.40 8.69
C LYS A 188 18.31 -14.15 8.53
N ASN A 189 19.25 -14.20 7.57
CA ASN A 189 20.14 -13.09 7.25
C ASN A 189 19.62 -12.20 6.12
N ASN A 190 18.35 -12.33 5.69
CA ASN A 190 17.71 -11.57 4.62
C ASN A 190 18.34 -11.73 3.22
N CYS A 191 19.13 -12.79 2.99
CA CYS A 191 19.83 -12.96 1.72
C CYS A 191 18.90 -13.31 0.54
N MET A 192 17.85 -14.09 0.80
CA MET A 192 16.92 -14.57 -0.21
C MET A 192 15.58 -14.98 0.40
N LEU A 193 14.56 -15.06 -0.45
CA LEU A 193 13.32 -15.76 -0.16
C LEU A 193 13.39 -17.19 -0.70
N PHE A 194 12.77 -18.12 0.03
CA PHE A 194 12.47 -19.46 -0.46
C PHE A 194 11.18 -19.39 -1.27
N TYR A 195 11.27 -18.78 -2.44
CA TYR A 195 10.17 -18.42 -3.33
C TYR A 195 10.47 -18.90 -4.76
N LYS A 196 9.43 -19.34 -5.48
CA LYS A 196 9.53 -19.90 -6.84
C LYS A 196 10.62 -20.96 -6.97
N GLU A 197 11.68 -20.68 -7.72
CA GLU A 197 12.77 -21.62 -7.99
C GLU A 197 13.55 -22.04 -6.73
N HIS A 198 13.34 -21.34 -5.61
CA HIS A 198 13.97 -21.63 -4.33
C HIS A 198 13.02 -22.23 -3.29
N GLU A 199 11.77 -22.51 -3.65
CA GLU A 199 10.75 -22.97 -2.69
C GLU A 199 11.07 -24.32 -2.05
N THR A 200 11.76 -25.21 -2.77
CA THR A 200 12.12 -26.56 -2.29
C THR A 200 13.42 -26.60 -1.50
N LEU A 201 14.16 -25.49 -1.44
CA LEU A 201 15.42 -25.44 -0.72
C LEU A 201 15.20 -25.42 0.80
N ASP A 202 16.08 -26.13 1.51
CA ASP A 202 16.13 -26.17 2.97
C ASP A 202 17.27 -25.28 3.52
N THR A 203 18.13 -24.75 2.65
CA THR A 203 19.29 -23.90 2.99
C THR A 203 19.39 -22.70 2.05
N CYS A 204 19.90 -21.58 2.59
CA CYS A 204 20.16 -20.37 1.84
C CYS A 204 21.35 -20.57 0.88
N LEU A 205 21.22 -20.18 -0.39
CA LEU A 205 22.29 -20.31 -1.39
C LEU A 205 23.45 -19.32 -1.17
N ILE A 206 23.24 -18.25 -0.40
CA ILE A 206 24.23 -17.18 -0.22
C ILE A 206 25.03 -17.36 1.08
N CYS A 207 24.35 -17.67 2.19
CA CYS A 207 25.00 -17.76 3.50
C CYS A 207 24.93 -19.16 4.13
N ASN A 208 24.41 -20.17 3.41
CA ASN A 208 24.25 -21.57 3.86
C ASN A 208 23.41 -21.78 5.13
N GLU A 209 22.77 -20.74 5.66
CA GLU A 209 21.90 -20.85 6.83
C GLU A 209 20.66 -21.71 6.53
N SER A 210 20.22 -22.46 7.53
CA SER A 210 19.04 -23.30 7.40
C SER A 210 17.77 -22.46 7.31
N ARG A 211 16.84 -22.89 6.45
CA ARG A 211 15.47 -22.38 6.37
C ARG A 211 14.70 -22.58 7.66
N PHE A 212 15.01 -23.63 8.42
CA PHE A 212 14.25 -24.07 9.58
C PHE A 212 15.03 -23.90 10.89
N LYS A 213 14.30 -23.74 12.00
CA LYS A 213 14.86 -23.70 13.35
C LYS A 213 15.24 -25.13 13.78
N MET A 214 16.38 -25.27 14.45
CA MET A 214 16.72 -26.54 15.11
C MET A 214 15.95 -26.64 16.43
N THR A 215 14.98 -27.55 16.52
CA THR A 215 14.23 -27.82 17.76
C THR A 215 14.72 -29.09 18.45
N SER A 216 15.04 -28.99 19.74
CA SER A 216 15.59 -30.09 20.55
C SER A 216 14.58 -31.19 20.90
N GLN A 217 13.27 -30.94 20.73
CA GLN A 217 12.22 -31.79 21.30
C GLN A 217 11.32 -32.53 20.29
N ASN A 218 11.55 -32.38 18.99
CA ASN A 218 10.98 -33.25 17.96
C ASN A 218 11.60 -32.90 16.61
N ARG A 219 12.33 -33.84 15.98
CA ARG A 219 12.99 -33.62 14.68
C ARG A 219 12.02 -33.57 13.48
N THR A 220 10.73 -33.74 13.70
CA THR A 220 9.71 -33.87 12.65
C THR A 220 9.07 -32.54 12.26
N THR A 221 8.99 -31.56 13.17
CA THR A 221 8.30 -30.28 12.88
C THR A 221 9.26 -29.25 12.31
N LYS A 222 9.20 -29.04 10.99
CA LYS A 222 9.96 -27.99 10.29
C LYS A 222 9.35 -26.60 10.55
N ILE A 223 9.92 -25.84 11.48
CA ILE A 223 9.48 -24.46 11.79
C ILE A 223 10.39 -23.46 11.06
N PRO A 224 9.88 -22.58 10.19
CA PRO A 224 10.73 -21.62 9.48
C PRO A 224 11.41 -20.64 10.43
N GLN A 225 12.65 -20.25 10.11
CA GLN A 225 13.38 -19.26 10.89
C GLN A 225 12.76 -17.87 10.75
N LYS A 226 12.39 -17.49 9.53
CA LYS A 226 11.78 -16.20 9.20
C LYS A 226 10.71 -16.36 8.13
N VAL A 227 9.65 -15.56 8.23
CA VAL A 227 8.49 -15.58 7.32
C VAL A 227 8.10 -14.15 6.98
N MET A 228 7.98 -13.84 5.70
CA MET A 228 7.25 -12.67 5.23
C MET A 228 5.81 -13.07 4.89
N ARG A 229 4.88 -12.14 5.04
CA ARG A 229 3.50 -12.33 4.57
C ARG A 229 3.32 -11.56 3.27
N TYR A 230 2.89 -12.27 2.24
CA TYR A 230 2.57 -11.71 0.94
C TYR A 230 1.06 -11.72 0.73
N LEU A 231 0.49 -10.58 0.36
CA LEU A 231 -0.92 -10.40 0.06
C LEU A 231 -1.02 -10.09 -1.44
N PRO A 232 -1.41 -11.06 -2.28
CA PRO A 232 -1.44 -10.89 -3.73
C PRO A 232 -2.25 -9.66 -4.17
N LEU A 233 -1.72 -8.95 -5.16
CA LEU A 233 -2.29 -7.69 -5.64
C LEU A 233 -3.41 -7.93 -6.67
N LYS A 234 -3.25 -8.88 -7.60
CA LYS A 234 -4.23 -9.13 -8.67
C LYS A 234 -5.64 -9.41 -8.15
N PRO A 235 -5.86 -10.33 -7.19
CA PRO A 235 -7.21 -10.62 -6.72
C PRO A 235 -7.87 -9.39 -6.07
N ARG A 236 -7.07 -8.52 -5.45
CA ARG A 236 -7.55 -7.32 -4.78
C ARG A 236 -7.91 -6.22 -5.79
N LEU A 237 -7.13 -6.07 -6.86
CA LEU A 237 -7.47 -5.18 -7.97
C LEU A 237 -8.70 -5.67 -8.74
N GLN A 238 -8.79 -6.98 -9.01
CA GLN A 238 -9.97 -7.60 -9.62
C GLN A 238 -11.24 -7.28 -8.82
N ARG A 239 -11.18 -7.42 -7.50
CA ARG A 239 -12.33 -7.15 -6.62
C ARG A 239 -12.86 -5.72 -6.71
N LEU A 240 -12.02 -4.73 -7.02
CA LEU A 240 -12.46 -3.35 -7.23
C LEU A 240 -13.31 -3.18 -8.50
N TYR A 241 -13.24 -4.10 -9.46
CA TYR A 241 -14.11 -4.11 -10.65
C TYR A 241 -15.27 -5.09 -10.53
N MET A 242 -15.16 -6.09 -9.66
CA MET A 242 -16.20 -7.09 -9.46
C MET A 242 -17.34 -6.61 -8.55
N SER A 243 -17.13 -5.53 -7.80
CA SER A 243 -18.14 -4.94 -6.91
C SER A 243 -18.89 -3.78 -7.54
N THR A 244 -20.21 -3.74 -7.35
CA THR A 244 -21.08 -2.65 -7.82
C THR A 244 -20.71 -1.31 -7.16
N HIS A 245 -20.17 -1.34 -5.95
CA HIS A 245 -19.81 -0.17 -5.15
C HIS A 245 -18.53 0.54 -5.60
N THR A 246 -17.67 -0.14 -6.37
CA THR A 246 -16.33 0.34 -6.72
C THR A 246 -16.05 0.34 -8.22
N ALA A 247 -16.70 -0.51 -9.02
CA ALA A 247 -16.46 -0.59 -10.46
C ALA A 247 -16.63 0.74 -11.20
N THR A 248 -17.66 1.51 -10.84
CA THR A 248 -17.88 2.86 -11.38
C THR A 248 -16.77 3.83 -10.99
N ASP A 249 -16.32 3.77 -9.75
CA ASP A 249 -15.31 4.68 -9.21
C ASP A 249 -13.92 4.37 -9.76
N MET A 250 -13.64 3.12 -10.13
CA MET A 250 -12.38 2.76 -10.78
C MET A 250 -12.19 3.37 -12.18
N ARG A 251 -13.26 3.89 -12.79
CA ARG A 251 -13.21 4.59 -14.08
C ARG A 251 -13.30 6.12 -13.92
N TRP A 252 -13.47 6.60 -12.68
CA TRP A 252 -13.69 8.01 -12.37
C TRP A 252 -12.62 8.93 -12.94
N HIS A 253 -11.34 8.55 -12.81
CA HIS A 253 -10.19 9.36 -13.21
C HIS A 253 -10.21 9.80 -14.69
N LYS A 254 -10.90 9.04 -15.55
CA LYS A 254 -11.01 9.31 -17.00
C LYS A 254 -12.41 9.74 -17.41
N GLU A 255 -13.46 9.24 -16.76
CA GLU A 255 -14.85 9.42 -17.22
C GLU A 255 -15.61 10.53 -16.50
N LYS A 256 -15.23 10.83 -15.26
CA LYS A 256 -15.96 11.78 -14.40
C LYS A 256 -15.08 12.93 -13.89
N ARG A 257 -13.75 12.77 -13.95
CA ARG A 257 -12.80 13.84 -13.62
C ARG A 257 -12.99 15.02 -14.59
N VAL A 258 -12.99 16.23 -14.05
CA VAL A 258 -12.99 17.46 -14.83
C VAL A 258 -11.58 17.71 -15.36
N ASP A 259 -11.45 17.89 -16.66
CA ASP A 259 -10.18 18.14 -17.34
C ASP A 259 -10.14 19.58 -17.88
N ASP A 260 -9.91 20.53 -16.99
CA ASP A 260 -9.89 21.97 -17.24
C ASP A 260 -8.49 22.60 -17.00
N ASP A 261 -7.46 21.76 -17.06
CA ASP A 261 -6.04 22.09 -16.83
C ASP A 261 -5.70 22.62 -15.42
N VAL A 262 -6.60 22.43 -14.44
CA VAL A 262 -6.34 22.73 -13.04
C VAL A 262 -5.95 21.46 -12.29
N MET A 263 -4.81 21.49 -11.60
CA MET A 263 -4.26 20.36 -10.86
C MET A 263 -5.03 20.10 -9.55
N ARG A 264 -5.85 19.05 -9.48
CA ARG A 264 -6.63 18.64 -8.30
C ARG A 264 -6.37 17.20 -7.85
N TYR A 265 -5.90 16.38 -8.78
CA TYR A 265 -5.71 14.95 -8.61
C TYR A 265 -4.45 14.50 -9.34
N PRO A 266 -3.82 13.36 -8.97
CA PRO A 266 -2.61 12.92 -9.65
C PRO A 266 -2.77 12.72 -11.17
N ALA A 267 -3.99 12.44 -11.65
CA ALA A 267 -4.29 12.35 -13.08
C ALA A 267 -4.19 13.70 -13.84
N ASP A 268 -4.25 14.83 -13.14
CA ASP A 268 -4.04 16.17 -13.72
C ASP A 268 -2.54 16.51 -13.85
N GLY A 269 -1.68 15.76 -13.15
CA GLY A 269 -0.24 15.99 -13.09
C GLY A 269 0.48 15.59 -14.37
N GLU A 270 1.57 16.31 -14.67
CA GLU A 270 2.35 16.09 -15.89
C GLU A 270 2.92 14.68 -16.00
N ALA A 271 3.32 14.07 -14.87
CA ALA A 271 3.82 12.69 -14.85
C ALA A 271 2.78 11.68 -15.35
N TRP A 272 1.49 11.90 -15.04
CA TRP A 272 0.41 11.04 -15.54
C TRP A 272 0.14 11.30 -17.02
N LYS A 273 0.07 12.58 -17.42
CA LYS A 273 -0.13 12.98 -18.82
C LYS A 273 0.99 12.45 -19.73
N GLU A 274 2.25 12.53 -19.30
CA GLU A 274 3.42 11.99 -20.01
C GLU A 274 3.36 10.47 -20.11
N PHE A 275 3.00 9.77 -19.02
CA PHE A 275 2.81 8.32 -19.04
C PHE A 275 1.73 7.90 -20.04
N ASP A 276 0.59 8.60 -20.05
CA ASP A 276 -0.51 8.31 -20.97
C ASP A 276 -0.13 8.58 -22.43
N ARG A 277 0.70 9.61 -22.69
CA ARG A 277 1.28 9.88 -24.01
C ARG A 277 2.29 8.81 -24.43
N THR A 278 3.09 8.29 -23.49
CA THR A 278 4.10 7.26 -23.74
C THR A 278 3.46 5.89 -23.98
N PHE A 279 2.38 5.56 -23.27
CA PHE A 279 1.71 4.27 -23.33
C PHE A 279 0.22 4.41 -23.72
N PRO A 280 -0.09 4.88 -24.95
CA PRO A 280 -1.45 5.19 -25.36
C PRO A 280 -2.37 3.97 -25.35
N GLU A 281 -1.87 2.77 -25.67
CA GLU A 281 -2.65 1.53 -25.59
C GLU A 281 -3.07 1.18 -24.17
N PHE A 282 -2.19 1.43 -23.19
CA PHE A 282 -2.54 1.24 -21.78
C PHE A 282 -3.56 2.30 -21.34
N ALA A 283 -3.32 3.57 -21.68
CA ALA A 283 -4.17 4.69 -21.30
C ALA A 283 -5.54 4.66 -21.98
N ALA A 284 -5.67 4.03 -23.14
CA ALA A 284 -6.92 3.92 -23.90
C ALA A 284 -8.04 3.28 -23.07
N ASP A 285 -7.74 2.19 -22.34
CA ASP A 285 -8.70 1.53 -21.47
C ASP A 285 -8.74 2.19 -20.08
N PRO A 286 -9.84 2.88 -19.69
CA PRO A 286 -10.00 3.47 -18.35
C PRO A 286 -9.91 2.45 -17.22
N ARG A 287 -10.00 1.15 -17.51
CA ARG A 287 -9.97 0.11 -16.49
C ARG A 287 -8.54 -0.34 -16.14
N ASN A 288 -7.53 0.10 -16.90
CA ASN A 288 -6.14 -0.14 -16.53
C ASN A 288 -5.76 0.72 -15.31
N VAL A 289 -5.05 0.12 -14.35
CA VAL A 289 -4.88 0.68 -13.01
C VAL A 289 -3.52 1.36 -12.86
N ARG A 290 -3.52 2.61 -12.40
CA ARG A 290 -2.30 3.33 -12.02
C ARG A 290 -2.14 3.31 -10.51
N LEU A 291 -0.96 2.90 -10.08
CA LEU A 291 -0.67 2.54 -8.70
C LEU A 291 0.36 3.49 -8.09
N GLY A 292 0.13 3.91 -6.85
CA GLY A 292 1.16 4.42 -5.96
C GLY A 292 1.67 3.31 -5.06
N LEU A 293 2.93 3.37 -4.67
CA LEU A 293 3.52 2.48 -3.68
C LEU A 293 4.10 3.31 -2.53
N ALA A 294 3.87 2.91 -1.29
CA ALA A 294 4.51 3.53 -0.13
C ALA A 294 5.05 2.48 0.82
N THR A 295 6.15 2.80 1.49
CA THR A 295 6.72 1.92 2.51
C THR A 295 7.44 2.72 3.57
N ASP A 296 7.29 2.29 4.83
CA ASP A 296 7.96 2.88 5.99
C ASP A 296 8.01 1.85 7.12
N GLY A 297 8.95 2.00 8.04
CA GLY A 297 9.07 1.17 9.24
C GLY A 297 8.22 1.73 10.38
N PHE A 298 7.42 0.88 11.02
CA PHE A 298 6.65 1.28 12.21
C PHE A 298 6.75 0.25 13.33
N ASN A 299 6.56 0.69 14.57
CA ASN A 299 6.55 -0.20 15.73
C ASN A 299 5.10 -0.47 16.20
N PRO A 300 4.56 -1.68 15.99
CA PRO A 300 3.18 -2.00 16.38
C PRO A 300 2.98 -2.08 17.90
N TYR A 301 4.04 -2.16 18.71
CA TYR A 301 3.96 -2.30 20.18
C TYR A 301 4.19 -0.98 20.93
N GLY A 302 4.21 0.14 20.22
CA GLY A 302 4.34 1.49 20.79
C GLY A 302 5.78 1.90 21.12
N VAL A 303 5.94 3.18 21.50
CA VAL A 303 7.24 3.87 21.67
C VAL A 303 8.18 3.19 22.69
N LEU A 304 7.64 2.41 23.62
CA LEU A 304 8.38 1.86 24.75
C LEU A 304 9.07 0.51 24.47
N ASN A 305 8.78 -0.15 23.36
CA ASN A 305 9.39 -1.44 23.03
C ASN A 305 10.25 -1.35 21.76
N GLN A 306 11.43 -0.73 21.88
CA GLN A 306 12.30 -0.30 20.76
C GLN A 306 12.90 -1.44 19.90
N HIS A 307 12.69 -2.70 20.26
CA HIS A 307 13.34 -3.84 19.60
C HIS A 307 12.53 -4.45 18.44
N HIS A 308 11.33 -3.94 18.15
CA HIS A 308 10.49 -4.47 17.08
C HIS A 308 10.10 -3.38 16.08
N SER A 309 10.59 -3.53 14.85
CA SER A 309 10.11 -2.76 13.69
C SER A 309 9.31 -3.71 12.80
N THR A 310 8.24 -3.22 12.19
CA THR A 310 7.48 -3.91 11.17
C THR A 310 7.48 -3.04 9.93
N TRP A 311 7.71 -3.66 8.77
CA TRP A 311 7.88 -2.97 7.51
C TRP A 311 6.80 -3.41 6.52
N PRO A 312 5.67 -2.68 6.44
CA PRO A 312 4.65 -2.89 5.44
C PRO A 312 5.01 -2.20 4.10
N ILE A 313 4.51 -2.76 3.01
CA ILE A 313 4.45 -2.10 1.71
C ILE A 313 2.98 -1.96 1.34
N PHE A 314 2.56 -0.72 1.09
CA PHE A 314 1.22 -0.36 0.71
C PHE A 314 1.16 0.03 -0.76
N VAL A 315 0.06 -0.33 -1.41
CA VAL A 315 -0.25 0.02 -2.80
C VAL A 315 -1.60 0.74 -2.83
N PHE A 316 -1.66 1.82 -3.61
CA PHE A 316 -2.82 2.70 -3.71
C PHE A 316 -3.32 2.73 -5.16
N PRO A 317 -4.59 2.38 -5.44
CA PRO A 317 -5.17 2.51 -6.77
C PRO A 317 -5.65 3.94 -7.02
N TYR A 318 -4.86 4.73 -7.75
CA TYR A 318 -5.22 6.12 -8.09
C TYR A 318 -6.33 6.23 -9.14
N ASN A 319 -6.87 5.12 -9.61
CA ASN A 319 -8.06 5.12 -10.45
C ASN A 319 -9.30 5.60 -9.71
N LEU A 320 -9.36 5.36 -8.39
CA LEU A 320 -10.44 5.78 -7.51
C LEU A 320 -10.49 7.32 -7.38
N PRO A 321 -11.65 7.90 -7.03
CA PRO A 321 -11.75 9.33 -6.77
C PRO A 321 -10.99 9.77 -5.50
N PRO A 322 -10.67 11.07 -5.36
CA PRO A 322 -9.92 11.63 -4.23
C PRO A 322 -10.48 11.25 -2.86
N TRP A 323 -11.81 11.24 -2.71
CA TRP A 323 -12.49 10.90 -1.45
C TRP A 323 -12.48 9.39 -1.12
N LYS A 324 -11.89 8.55 -1.97
CA LYS A 324 -11.72 7.09 -1.74
C LYS A 324 -10.27 6.64 -1.82
N CYS A 325 -9.46 7.15 -2.75
CA CYS A 325 -8.13 6.57 -3.06
C CYS A 325 -7.17 6.49 -1.86
N MET A 326 -7.31 7.39 -0.88
CA MET A 326 -6.51 7.42 0.35
C MET A 326 -7.29 6.93 1.60
N LYS A 327 -8.45 6.29 1.44
CA LYS A 327 -9.16 5.69 2.58
C LYS A 327 -8.60 4.29 2.89
N LYS A 328 -8.55 3.93 4.17
CA LYS A 328 -7.94 2.68 4.67
C LYS A 328 -8.49 1.42 4.01
N GLU A 329 -9.75 1.44 3.59
CA GLU A 329 -10.45 0.33 2.92
C GLU A 329 -9.87 0.03 1.53
N TYR A 330 -9.27 1.03 0.87
CA TYR A 330 -8.69 0.93 -0.47
C TYR A 330 -7.16 0.92 -0.46
N MET A 331 -6.54 1.10 0.71
CA MET A 331 -5.10 0.92 0.90
C MET A 331 -4.74 -0.57 0.92
N MET A 332 -4.02 -1.05 -0.10
CA MET A 332 -3.67 -2.46 -0.20
C MET A 332 -2.30 -2.73 0.39
N MET A 333 -2.23 -3.27 1.61
CA MET A 333 -0.98 -3.83 2.14
C MET A 333 -0.60 -5.10 1.36
N THR A 334 0.47 -5.08 0.58
CA THR A 334 0.88 -6.22 -0.28
C THR A 334 2.00 -7.05 0.34
N VAL A 335 2.88 -6.44 1.13
CA VAL A 335 3.98 -7.12 1.81
C VAL A 335 3.99 -6.70 3.28
N LEU A 336 4.19 -7.67 4.17
CA LEU A 336 4.41 -7.42 5.59
C LEU A 336 5.63 -8.19 6.09
N ILE A 337 6.63 -7.43 6.52
CA ILE A 337 7.90 -7.93 7.08
C ILE A 337 7.91 -7.60 8.58
N THR A 338 8.22 -8.58 9.42
CA THR A 338 8.18 -8.42 10.89
C THR A 338 9.47 -7.86 11.49
N GLU A 339 10.36 -7.31 10.66
CA GLU A 339 11.58 -6.63 11.07
C GLU A 339 11.99 -5.62 9.99
N ASP A 340 12.91 -4.72 10.33
CA ASP A 340 13.54 -3.83 9.37
C ASP A 340 14.35 -4.64 8.33
N PRO A 341 13.98 -4.57 7.03
CA PRO A 341 14.72 -5.27 5.99
C PRO A 341 16.04 -4.58 5.63
N GLY A 342 16.21 -3.30 5.99
CA GLY A 342 17.32 -2.46 5.60
C GLY A 342 17.58 -2.54 4.09
N ARG A 343 18.85 -2.70 3.72
CA ARG A 343 19.29 -2.85 2.32
C ARG A 343 18.79 -4.13 1.63
N SER A 344 18.15 -5.05 2.35
CA SER A 344 17.60 -6.29 1.78
C SER A 344 16.12 -6.17 1.41
N ILE A 345 15.55 -4.96 1.37
CA ILE A 345 14.14 -4.74 1.00
C ILE A 345 13.80 -5.30 -0.39
N ASP A 346 14.74 -5.25 -1.33
CA ASP A 346 14.57 -5.81 -2.69
C ASP A 346 14.26 -7.30 -2.68
N VAL A 347 14.85 -8.05 -1.75
CA VAL A 347 14.58 -9.49 -1.57
C VAL A 347 13.10 -9.70 -1.25
N TYR A 348 12.51 -8.83 -0.42
CA TYR A 348 11.10 -8.89 -0.02
C TYR A 348 10.15 -8.29 -1.05
N LEU A 349 10.61 -7.36 -1.89
CA LEU A 349 9.83 -6.79 -2.99
C LEU A 349 9.65 -7.77 -4.15
N ARG A 350 10.50 -8.79 -4.26
CA ARG A 350 10.51 -9.73 -5.39
C ARG A 350 9.13 -10.31 -5.75
N PRO A 351 8.30 -10.84 -4.81
CA PRO A 351 6.99 -11.36 -5.17
C PRO A 351 6.06 -10.29 -5.77
N LEU A 352 6.07 -9.07 -5.20
CA LEU A 352 5.29 -7.94 -5.69
C LEU A 352 5.77 -7.49 -7.08
N VAL A 353 7.08 -7.40 -7.29
CA VAL A 353 7.67 -7.02 -8.58
C VAL A 353 7.32 -8.03 -9.67
N ASP A 354 7.38 -9.32 -9.36
CA ASP A 354 6.99 -10.37 -10.30
C ASP A 354 5.51 -10.26 -10.69
N GLU A 355 4.62 -10.01 -9.72
CA GLU A 355 3.19 -9.83 -9.99
C GLU A 355 2.90 -8.55 -10.79
N LEU A 356 3.60 -7.45 -10.49
CA LEU A 356 3.50 -6.19 -11.23
C LEU A 356 3.99 -6.32 -12.68
N LYS A 357 5.09 -7.03 -12.91
CA LYS A 357 5.60 -7.32 -14.27
C LYS A 357 4.60 -8.13 -15.08
N ASP A 358 3.95 -9.10 -14.45
CA ASP A 358 2.92 -9.90 -15.11
C ASP A 358 1.65 -9.08 -15.39
N LEU A 359 1.20 -8.26 -14.44
CA LEU A 359 0.11 -7.30 -14.62
C LEU A 359 0.38 -6.32 -15.77
N TRP A 360 1.61 -5.87 -15.93
CA TRP A 360 2.00 -4.99 -17.03
C TRP A 360 2.01 -5.70 -18.39
N THR A 361 2.61 -6.90 -18.44
CA THR A 361 2.90 -7.63 -19.69
C THR A 361 1.70 -8.43 -20.20
N ASN A 362 1.13 -9.25 -19.32
CA ASN A 362 0.07 -10.20 -19.66
C ASN A 362 -1.30 -9.70 -19.18
N GLY A 363 -1.33 -8.92 -18.10
CA GLY A 363 -2.55 -8.53 -17.42
C GLY A 363 -3.26 -9.72 -16.76
N VAL A 364 -4.47 -9.49 -16.25
CA VAL A 364 -5.30 -10.52 -15.64
C VAL A 364 -6.75 -10.40 -16.10
N ARG A 365 -7.37 -11.51 -16.49
CA ARG A 365 -8.79 -11.53 -16.89
C ARG A 365 -9.66 -11.16 -15.70
N THR A 366 -10.48 -10.14 -15.88
CA THR A 366 -11.24 -9.50 -14.82
C THR A 366 -12.67 -9.22 -15.27
N TYR A 367 -13.64 -9.49 -14.40
CA TYR A 367 -15.01 -9.04 -14.61
C TYR A 367 -15.13 -7.56 -14.30
N ASP A 368 -15.78 -6.82 -15.17
CA ASP A 368 -16.26 -5.48 -14.86
C ASP A 368 -17.77 -5.56 -14.57
N LYS A 369 -18.13 -5.49 -13.29
CA LYS A 369 -19.53 -5.55 -12.80
C LYS A 369 -20.38 -4.43 -13.38
N LEU A 370 -19.80 -3.28 -13.70
CA LEU A 370 -20.52 -2.16 -14.30
C LEU A 370 -20.97 -2.47 -15.73
N THR A 371 -20.10 -3.09 -16.54
CA THR A 371 -20.41 -3.39 -17.95
C THR A 371 -20.95 -4.80 -18.17
N GLY A 372 -20.83 -5.68 -17.17
CA GLY A 372 -21.17 -7.10 -17.27
C GLY A 372 -20.24 -7.88 -18.20
N LYS A 373 -19.04 -7.36 -18.50
CA LYS A 373 -18.11 -7.90 -19.50
C LYS A 373 -16.76 -8.22 -18.92
N MET A 374 -16.09 -9.17 -19.55
CA MET A 374 -14.72 -9.53 -19.24
C MET A 374 -13.71 -8.65 -19.97
N PHE A 375 -12.70 -8.16 -19.24
CA PHE A 375 -11.59 -7.41 -19.80
C PHE A 375 -10.25 -7.90 -19.24
N THR A 376 -9.16 -7.46 -19.85
CA THR A 376 -7.80 -7.78 -19.37
C THR A 376 -7.29 -6.58 -18.59
N LEU A 377 -7.30 -6.70 -17.26
CA LEU A 377 -6.81 -5.67 -16.34
C LEU A 377 -5.29 -5.66 -16.39
N ARG A 378 -4.73 -4.50 -16.73
CA ARG A 378 -3.29 -4.21 -16.57
C ARG A 378 -3.08 -3.18 -15.47
N ALA A 379 -1.89 -3.15 -14.91
CA ALA A 379 -1.52 -2.16 -13.91
C ALA A 379 -0.09 -1.64 -14.10
N ALA A 380 0.14 -0.39 -13.68
CA ALA A 380 1.44 0.27 -13.70
C ALA A 380 1.69 1.03 -12.40
N VAL A 381 2.92 0.98 -11.88
CA VAL A 381 3.33 1.81 -10.74
C VAL A 381 3.83 3.15 -11.27
N MET A 382 3.19 4.24 -10.84
CA MET A 382 3.51 5.59 -11.31
C MET A 382 4.63 6.22 -10.49
N TRP A 383 4.59 6.04 -9.18
CA TRP A 383 5.57 6.60 -8.26
C TRP A 383 5.59 5.86 -6.93
N THR A 384 6.65 6.13 -6.17
CA THR A 384 6.77 5.69 -4.77
C THR A 384 6.68 6.90 -3.84
N VAL A 385 5.97 6.76 -2.72
CA VAL A 385 5.79 7.80 -1.70
C VAL A 385 6.52 7.32 -0.46
N ASN A 386 7.73 7.82 -0.26
CA ASN A 386 8.63 7.40 0.80
C ASN A 386 9.21 8.64 1.48
N ASP A 387 9.52 8.53 2.77
CA ASP A 387 10.43 9.48 3.40
C ASP A 387 11.87 9.25 2.88
N PHE A 388 12.81 10.14 3.22
CA PHE A 388 14.19 10.03 2.71
C PHE A 388 14.90 8.73 3.11
N PRO A 389 14.78 8.24 4.35
CA PRO A 389 15.28 6.91 4.75
C PRO A 389 14.69 5.75 3.94
N ALA A 390 13.37 5.65 3.82
CA ALA A 390 12.74 4.58 3.04
C ALA A 390 13.07 4.71 1.56
N TYR A 391 13.15 5.94 1.03
CA TYR A 391 13.59 6.19 -0.34
C TYR A 391 15.00 5.63 -0.58
N ALA A 392 15.94 5.83 0.35
CA ALA A 392 17.28 5.25 0.23
C ALA A 392 17.25 3.72 0.18
N MET A 393 16.36 3.08 0.94
CA MET A 393 16.23 1.62 0.93
C MET A 393 15.66 1.12 -0.40
N VAL A 394 14.60 1.74 -0.90
CA VAL A 394 13.88 1.27 -2.10
C VAL A 394 14.59 1.64 -3.41
N SER A 395 15.23 2.82 -3.47
CA SER A 395 15.98 3.27 -4.66
C SER A 395 17.43 2.83 -4.67
N ARG A 396 17.95 2.37 -3.52
CA ARG A 396 19.38 2.18 -3.22
C ARG A 396 20.25 3.43 -3.38
N TRP A 397 19.64 4.60 -3.54
CA TRP A 397 20.37 5.86 -3.56
C TRP A 397 20.75 6.26 -2.14
N SER A 398 21.98 6.69 -1.90
CA SER A 398 22.32 7.28 -0.60
C SER A 398 21.55 8.58 -0.44
N THR A 399 20.64 8.68 0.53
CA THR A 399 19.94 9.93 0.86
C THR A 399 20.61 10.71 1.98
N ASN A 400 21.84 10.32 2.33
CA ASN A 400 22.66 10.97 3.35
C ASN A 400 24.05 11.31 2.82
N GLY A 401 24.74 12.22 3.50
CA GLY A 401 26.11 12.62 3.16
C GLY A 401 26.18 13.66 2.03
N TYR A 402 27.31 13.71 1.34
CA TYR A 402 27.53 14.70 0.28
C TYR A 402 26.70 14.45 -0.98
N MET A 403 26.30 13.20 -1.25
CA MET A 403 25.60 12.78 -2.49
C MET A 403 24.11 12.46 -2.30
N ALA A 404 23.45 13.09 -1.32
CA ALA A 404 22.10 12.71 -0.91
C ALA A 404 20.98 12.94 -1.94
N CYS A 405 21.21 13.80 -2.94
CA CYS A 405 20.15 14.24 -3.85
C CYS A 405 20.07 13.33 -5.08
N PRO A 406 19.01 12.50 -5.23
CA PRO A 406 18.86 11.60 -6.37
C PRO A 406 18.54 12.32 -7.69
N VAL A 407 18.05 13.57 -7.60
CA VAL A 407 17.76 14.42 -8.77
C VAL A 407 19.04 15.04 -9.30
N CYS A 408 19.84 15.64 -8.40
CA CYS A 408 21.09 16.29 -8.80
C CYS A 408 22.22 15.29 -9.07
N LYS A 409 22.21 14.10 -8.45
CA LYS A 409 23.26 13.09 -8.61
C LYS A 409 24.69 13.67 -8.47
N GLU A 410 25.57 13.45 -9.45
CA GLU A 410 26.94 13.97 -9.48
C GLU A 410 27.03 15.51 -9.48
N ASP A 411 25.92 16.17 -9.82
CA ASP A 411 25.78 17.62 -9.95
C ASP A 411 25.43 18.30 -8.59
N VAL A 412 25.30 17.50 -7.53
CA VAL A 412 24.98 18.00 -6.18
C VAL A 412 26.10 18.91 -5.66
N THR A 413 25.71 20.06 -5.13
CA THR A 413 26.63 20.94 -4.40
C THR A 413 26.28 20.84 -2.92
N SER A 414 27.15 20.19 -2.15
CA SER A 414 26.98 19.98 -0.72
C SER A 414 28.23 20.41 0.05
N GLY A 415 28.04 20.74 1.33
CA GLY A 415 29.11 21.18 2.22
C GLY A 415 28.80 20.82 3.67
N TRP A 416 29.84 20.80 4.50
CA TRP A 416 29.70 20.57 5.93
C TRP A 416 29.61 21.89 6.68
N HIS A 417 28.40 22.23 7.16
CA HIS A 417 28.12 23.48 7.86
C HIS A 417 27.35 23.18 9.15
N ALA A 418 27.66 23.91 10.23
CA ALA A 418 26.99 23.76 11.53
C ALA A 418 26.87 22.30 12.04
N ARG A 419 27.88 21.45 11.74
CA ARG A 419 27.93 20.01 12.05
C ARG A 419 26.86 19.17 11.34
N LYS A 420 26.39 19.62 10.18
CA LYS A 420 25.45 18.92 9.31
C LYS A 420 25.90 19.01 7.85
N PHE A 421 25.44 18.08 7.04
CA PHE A 421 25.50 18.22 5.59
C PHE A 421 24.44 19.23 5.14
N CYS A 422 24.85 20.23 4.37
CA CYS A 422 23.98 21.24 3.77
C CYS A 422 24.09 21.17 2.25
N TYR A 423 22.97 21.32 1.56
CA TYR A 423 22.91 21.30 0.09
C TYR A 423 22.74 22.73 -0.43
N LEU A 424 23.79 23.24 -1.04
CA LEU A 424 23.97 24.66 -1.35
C LEU A 424 23.61 25.00 -2.81
N GLY A 425 23.49 23.99 -3.67
CA GLY A 425 23.26 24.17 -5.11
C GLY A 425 21.83 24.54 -5.53
N HIS A 426 20.93 24.86 -4.61
CA HIS A 426 19.50 25.10 -4.90
C HIS A 426 19.28 26.29 -5.85
N ARG A 427 20.18 27.29 -5.86
CA ARG A 427 20.09 28.47 -6.74
C ARG A 427 20.23 28.13 -8.24
N ARG A 428 20.75 26.95 -8.58
CA ARG A 428 20.82 26.46 -9.98
C ARG A 428 19.45 26.31 -10.64
N TRP A 429 18.38 26.16 -9.85
CA TRP A 429 17.01 25.97 -10.34
C TRP A 429 16.24 27.28 -10.58
N LEU A 430 16.80 28.42 -10.14
CA LEU A 430 16.17 29.73 -10.33
C LEU A 430 16.29 30.20 -11.79
N PRO A 431 15.40 31.08 -12.28
CA PRO A 431 15.59 31.76 -13.56
C PRO A 431 16.96 32.43 -13.69
N TRP A 432 17.48 32.58 -14.91
CA TRP A 432 18.83 33.08 -15.16
C TRP A 432 19.05 34.51 -14.62
N ASP A 433 18.03 35.34 -14.74
CA ASP A 433 17.98 36.75 -14.31
C ASP A 433 17.56 36.92 -12.84
N HIS A 434 17.36 35.83 -12.11
CA HIS A 434 16.91 35.90 -10.72
C HIS A 434 17.97 36.51 -9.82
N LYS A 435 17.62 37.60 -9.10
CA LYS A 435 18.55 38.38 -8.25
C LYS A 435 19.35 37.54 -7.26
N TRP A 436 18.76 36.46 -6.71
CA TRP A 436 19.45 35.58 -5.76
C TRP A 436 20.65 34.83 -6.36
N ARG A 437 20.75 34.68 -7.69
CA ARG A 437 21.95 34.13 -8.33
C ARG A 437 23.18 35.02 -8.13
N GLU A 438 22.99 36.34 -8.00
CA GLU A 438 24.07 37.33 -7.79
C GLU A 438 24.47 37.51 -6.32
N LYS A 439 23.62 37.06 -5.37
CA LYS A 439 23.79 37.32 -3.93
C LYS A 439 24.79 36.36 -3.26
N ASP A 440 26.04 36.35 -3.69
CA ASP A 440 27.10 35.48 -3.15
C ASP A 440 27.17 35.44 -1.60
N LYS A 441 27.22 36.61 -0.95
CA LYS A 441 27.40 36.75 0.51
C LYS A 441 26.23 36.24 1.36
N GLU A 442 25.02 36.24 0.82
CA GLU A 442 23.81 35.77 1.52
C GLU A 442 23.66 34.24 1.45
N PHE A 443 24.41 33.58 0.56
CA PHE A 443 24.32 32.13 0.32
C PHE A 443 25.68 31.44 0.55
N ASP A 444 26.23 30.78 -0.46
CA ASP A 444 27.41 29.91 -0.38
C ASP A 444 28.73 30.61 -0.74
N GLY A 445 28.74 31.94 -0.81
CA GLY A 445 29.92 32.74 -1.10
C GLY A 445 30.28 32.82 -2.58
N ASN A 446 29.46 32.27 -3.48
CA ASN A 446 29.70 32.28 -4.92
C ASN A 446 28.55 32.95 -5.67
N THR A 447 28.83 33.56 -6.82
CA THR A 447 27.77 33.92 -7.79
C THR A 447 27.36 32.67 -8.57
N GLU A 448 26.06 32.38 -8.67
CA GLU A 448 25.56 31.17 -9.34
C GLU A 448 25.37 31.38 -10.84
N ARG A 449 26.37 30.93 -11.62
CA ARG A 449 26.39 31.01 -13.09
C ARG A 449 26.11 29.66 -13.77
N ARG A 450 25.92 28.58 -13.01
CA ARG A 450 25.72 27.25 -13.58
C ARG A 450 24.27 27.07 -14.02
N LEU A 451 24.09 26.20 -15.01
CA LEU A 451 22.77 25.74 -15.46
C LEU A 451 22.14 24.83 -14.40
N ARG A 452 20.81 24.69 -14.47
CA ARG A 452 20.10 23.67 -13.70
C ARG A 452 20.73 22.29 -13.93
N PRO A 453 20.81 21.43 -12.90
CA PRO A 453 21.22 20.05 -13.08
C PRO A 453 20.46 19.39 -14.24
N ARG A 454 21.14 18.52 -14.97
CA ARG A 454 20.52 17.79 -16.08
C ARG A 454 19.42 16.86 -15.54
N GLU A 455 18.28 16.84 -16.23
CA GLU A 455 17.22 15.85 -15.99
C GLU A 455 17.60 14.52 -16.68
N TRP A 456 17.51 13.43 -15.93
CA TRP A 456 17.82 12.08 -16.40
C TRP A 456 16.54 11.36 -16.81
N SER A 457 16.55 10.71 -17.98
CA SER A 457 15.46 9.83 -18.37
C SER A 457 15.49 8.53 -17.56
N GLY A 458 14.34 7.85 -17.48
CA GLY A 458 14.25 6.53 -16.84
C GLY A 458 15.17 5.49 -17.47
N ASP A 459 15.32 5.53 -18.81
CA ASP A 459 16.19 4.62 -19.56
C ASP A 459 17.67 4.83 -19.22
N GLU A 460 18.11 6.09 -19.09
CA GLU A 460 19.49 6.40 -18.70
C GLU A 460 19.78 5.98 -17.25
N ILE A 461 18.82 6.18 -16.35
CA ILE A 461 18.93 5.70 -14.96
C ILE A 461 19.03 4.17 -14.95
N LEU A 462 18.20 3.48 -15.72
CA LEU A 462 18.22 2.02 -15.83
C LEU A 462 19.54 1.53 -16.42
N GLU A 463 20.08 2.20 -17.44
CA GLU A 463 21.37 1.88 -18.02
C GLU A 463 22.50 2.05 -16.99
N GLN A 464 22.50 3.12 -16.20
CA GLN A 464 23.44 3.30 -15.10
C GLN A 464 23.34 2.17 -14.08
N LEU A 465 22.12 1.83 -13.64
CA LEU A 465 21.88 0.76 -12.68
C LEU A 465 22.35 -0.60 -13.20
N ASN A 466 22.14 -0.90 -14.48
CA ASN A 466 22.57 -2.15 -15.11
C ASN A 466 24.09 -2.29 -15.22
N ARG A 467 24.85 -1.19 -15.12
CA ARG A 467 26.33 -1.21 -15.11
C ARG A 467 26.91 -1.43 -13.71
N LEU A 468 26.09 -1.31 -12.66
CA LEU A 468 26.53 -1.52 -11.29
C LEU A 468 26.57 -3.01 -10.97
N ASP A 469 27.67 -3.45 -10.36
CA ASP A 469 27.73 -4.78 -9.75
C ASP A 469 27.18 -4.72 -8.33
N PHE A 470 26.11 -5.46 -8.09
CA PHE A 470 25.47 -5.51 -6.78
C PHE A 470 25.97 -6.77 -6.06
N ALA A 471 26.71 -6.58 -4.96
CA ALA A 471 27.07 -7.66 -4.07
C ALA A 471 25.83 -8.45 -3.56
N PRO A 472 26.01 -9.70 -3.11
CA PRO A 472 24.90 -10.50 -2.60
C PRO A 472 24.19 -9.82 -1.43
N PHE A 473 22.88 -10.03 -1.33
CA PHE A 473 22.11 -9.52 -0.21
C PHE A 473 22.44 -10.22 1.10
N GLY A 474 22.23 -9.50 2.20
CA GLY A 474 22.09 -10.06 3.53
C GLY A 474 22.93 -9.37 4.59
N LYS A 475 22.58 -9.61 5.85
CA LYS A 475 23.19 -8.97 7.03
C LYS A 475 24.67 -9.32 7.23
N THR A 476 25.13 -10.41 6.65
CA THR A 476 26.51 -10.92 6.79
C THR A 476 27.43 -10.49 5.65
N VAL A 477 26.92 -9.78 4.64
CA VAL A 477 27.71 -9.33 3.49
C VAL A 477 28.19 -7.91 3.76
N SER A 478 29.50 -7.73 3.89
CA SER A 478 30.13 -6.41 3.95
C SER A 478 30.15 -5.81 2.55
N TRP A 479 29.44 -4.72 2.35
CA TRP A 479 29.59 -3.91 1.15
C TRP A 479 30.79 -2.98 1.35
N PRO A 480 31.69 -2.83 0.36
CA PRO A 480 32.48 -1.61 0.28
C PRO A 480 31.49 -0.46 0.26
N ASP A 481 31.73 0.59 1.07
CA ASP A 481 30.92 1.80 1.00
C ASP A 481 30.78 2.20 -0.47
N LEU A 482 29.55 2.25 -0.99
CA LEU A 482 29.21 2.77 -2.31
C LEU A 482 29.43 4.30 -2.31
N LEU A 483 30.66 4.72 -2.01
CA LEU A 483 31.14 6.09 -1.99
C LEU A 483 31.65 6.55 -3.36
N HIS A 484 31.45 5.76 -4.41
CA HIS A 484 31.84 6.12 -5.76
C HIS A 484 30.73 5.78 -6.76
N ILE A 485 29.64 6.55 -6.71
CA ILE A 485 28.90 6.96 -7.90
C ILE A 485 28.97 8.48 -7.94
#